data_AF-A0A927VVI6-F1
#
_entry.id   AF-A0A927VVI6-F1
#
_cell.length_a   1.000
_cell.length_b   1.000
_cell.length_c   1.000
_cell.angle_alpha   90.00
_cell.angle_beta   90.00
_cell.angle_gamma   90.00
#
_symmetry.space_group_name_H-M   'P 1'
#
loop_
_entity.id
_entity.type
_entity.pdbx_description
1 polymer ?
#
loop_
_entity_poly.entity_id
_entity_poly.type
_entity_poly.pdbx_seq_one_letter_code
_entity_poly.pdbx_strand_id
1 'polypeptide(L)'
;MSRADRAEELFRQGYNCGQSVFAAFADLLGMTVEEAAKIASPFGAGFGKLREVCGAVSGMTLVTGYLKGYSDPADYESKKELYALIQKMCAEFEAREGSIICRELLGLKKGEDIGEP
;
A
#
# COMPACT_ATOMS: atom_id res chain seq x y z
N MET A 1 -12.52 12.50 -11.13
CA MET A 1 -12.35 11.37 -10.19
C MET A 1 -10.97 11.47 -9.57
N SER A 2 -10.89 11.49 -8.25
CA SER A 2 -9.63 11.50 -7.51
C SER A 2 -8.97 10.11 -7.47
N ARG A 3 -7.71 10.03 -7.05
CA ARG A 3 -7.05 8.73 -6.82
C ARG A 3 -7.70 7.95 -5.67
N ALA A 4 -8.22 8.65 -4.68
CA ALA A 4 -8.96 8.04 -3.57
C ALA A 4 -10.27 7.42 -4.07
N ASP A 5 -11.04 8.14 -4.89
CA ASP A 5 -12.30 7.65 -5.48
C ASP A 5 -12.06 6.37 -6.29
N ARG A 6 -10.99 6.36 -7.10
CA ARG A 6 -10.63 5.18 -7.91
C ARG A 6 -10.18 3.99 -7.06
N ALA A 7 -9.42 4.23 -6.00
CA ALA A 7 -9.03 3.17 -5.07
C ALA A 7 -10.25 2.59 -4.34
N GLU A 8 -11.19 3.44 -3.93
CA GLU A 8 -12.45 2.97 -3.33
C GLU A 8 -13.27 2.14 -4.31
N GLU A 9 -13.39 2.57 -5.57
CA GLU A 9 -14.11 1.83 -6.61
C GLU A 9 -13.50 0.44 -6.83
N LEU A 10 -12.17 0.36 -6.97
CA LEU A 10 -11.45 -0.91 -7.10
C LEU A 10 -11.66 -1.82 -5.88
N PHE A 11 -11.64 -1.26 -4.67
CA PHE A 11 -11.90 -2.03 -3.46
C PHE A 11 -13.31 -2.63 -3.47
N ARG A 12 -14.31 -1.85 -3.89
CA ARG A 12 -15.71 -2.30 -4.04
C ARG A 12 -15.88 -3.36 -5.13
N GLN A 13 -14.97 -3.47 -6.09
CA GLN A 13 -14.94 -4.53 -7.10
C GLN A 13 -14.33 -5.85 -6.58
N GLY A 14 -13.85 -5.89 -5.33
CA GLY A 14 -13.29 -7.10 -4.71
C GLY A 14 -11.77 -7.17 -4.69
N TYR A 15 -11.07 -6.15 -5.19
CA TYR A 15 -9.63 -6.03 -4.99
C TYR A 15 -9.32 -5.79 -3.51
N ASN A 16 -8.23 -6.38 -3.01
CA ASN A 16 -7.81 -6.10 -1.64
C ASN A 16 -7.29 -4.66 -1.47
N CYS A 17 -7.08 -4.22 -0.23
CA CYS A 17 -6.67 -2.85 0.06
C CYS A 17 -5.34 -2.43 -0.59
N GLY A 18 -4.35 -3.33 -0.72
CA GLY A 18 -3.08 -3.02 -1.39
C GLY A 18 -3.22 -2.94 -2.92
N GLN A 19 -3.98 -3.86 -3.51
CA GLN A 19 -4.34 -3.83 -4.92
C GLN A 19 -5.06 -2.53 -5.29
N SER A 20 -6.05 -2.16 -4.48
CA SER A 20 -6.90 -0.99 -4.71
C SER A 20 -6.10 0.30 -4.76
N VAL A 21 -5.17 0.51 -3.80
CA VAL A 21 -4.32 1.71 -3.79
C VAL A 21 -3.32 1.69 -4.94
N PHE A 22 -2.60 0.59 -5.17
CA PHE A 22 -1.57 0.56 -6.21
C PHE A 22 -2.17 0.67 -7.62
N ALA A 23 -3.25 -0.07 -7.91
CA ALA A 23 -3.90 -0.06 -9.22
C ALA A 23 -4.69 1.23 -9.51
N ALA A 24 -5.04 2.03 -8.49
CA ALA A 24 -5.57 3.38 -8.70
C ALA A 24 -4.57 4.34 -9.38
N PHE A 25 -3.28 3.98 -9.43
CA PHE A 25 -2.21 4.75 -10.08
C PHE A 25 -1.72 4.10 -11.38
N ALA A 26 -2.29 2.99 -11.84
CA ALA A 26 -1.78 2.19 -12.97
C ALA A 26 -1.47 3.03 -14.24
N ASP A 27 -2.30 4.05 -14.54
CA ASP A 27 -2.09 4.98 -15.65
C ASP A 27 -0.84 5.85 -15.50
N LEU A 28 -0.45 6.22 -14.28
CA LEU A 28 0.81 6.94 -14.00
C LEU A 28 2.02 6.00 -14.00
N LEU A 29 1.80 4.70 -13.82
CA LEU A 29 2.83 3.67 -13.81
C LEU A 29 3.04 3.03 -15.19
N GLY A 30 2.28 3.44 -16.21
CA GLY A 30 2.32 2.82 -17.53
C GLY A 30 1.93 1.34 -17.53
N MET A 31 1.09 0.92 -16.58
CA MET A 31 0.61 -0.45 -16.39
C MET A 31 -0.89 -0.54 -16.64
N THR A 32 -1.40 -1.74 -16.93
CA THR A 32 -2.84 -1.99 -16.79
C THR A 32 -3.25 -2.12 -15.33
N VAL A 33 -4.55 -1.96 -15.05
CA VAL A 33 -5.10 -2.17 -13.70
C VAL A 33 -4.83 -3.61 -13.24
N GLU A 34 -4.94 -4.58 -14.14
CA GLU A 34 -4.73 -6.00 -13.87
C GLU A 34 -3.27 -6.31 -13.53
N GLU A 35 -2.31 -5.70 -14.23
CA GLU A 35 -0.88 -5.84 -13.95
C GLU A 35 -0.53 -5.28 -12.58
N ALA A 36 -1.00 -4.06 -12.27
CA ALA A 36 -0.80 -3.44 -10.97
C ALA A 36 -1.46 -4.29 -9.86
N ALA A 37 -2.72 -4.71 -10.05
CA ALA A 37 -3.43 -5.56 -9.10
C ALA A 37 -2.74 -6.93 -8.90
N LYS A 38 -2.13 -7.50 -9.95
CA LYS A 38 -1.37 -8.75 -9.83
C LYS A 38 -0.13 -8.58 -8.95
N ILE A 39 0.66 -7.51 -9.18
CA ILE A 39 1.85 -7.18 -8.38
C ILE A 39 1.47 -6.96 -6.91
N ALA A 40 0.38 -6.23 -6.65
CA ALA A 40 -0.06 -5.90 -5.31
C ALA A 40 -0.97 -6.96 -4.65
N SER A 41 -1.19 -8.11 -5.29
CA SER A 41 -2.05 -9.17 -4.75
C SER A 41 -1.64 -9.73 -3.38
N PRO A 42 -0.34 -9.85 -3.01
CA PRO A 42 0.04 -10.43 -1.72
C PRO A 42 -0.32 -9.56 -0.52
N PHE A 43 -0.46 -8.25 -0.69
CA PHE A 43 -0.47 -7.27 0.42
C PHE A 43 -1.81 -7.15 1.15
N GLY A 44 -2.88 -7.76 0.65
CA GLY A 44 -4.20 -7.73 1.27
C GLY A 44 -4.17 -8.25 2.71
N ALA A 45 -5.01 -7.68 3.60
CA ALA A 45 -5.05 -8.05 5.02
C ALA A 45 -3.66 -7.98 5.72
N GLY A 46 -2.80 -7.10 5.21
CA GLY A 46 -1.46 -6.82 5.70
C GLY A 46 -0.42 -7.88 5.37
N PHE A 47 -0.40 -8.35 4.12
CA PHE A 47 0.37 -9.50 3.61
C PHE A 47 -0.27 -10.87 3.86
N GLY A 48 -1.42 -11.10 3.24
CA GLY A 48 -2.03 -12.43 3.19
C GLY A 48 -2.53 -12.91 4.55
N LYS A 49 -3.22 -12.03 5.29
CA LYS A 49 -3.82 -12.30 6.62
C LYS A 49 -2.83 -12.50 7.76
N LEU A 50 -1.55 -12.19 7.58
CA LEU A 50 -0.61 -12.11 8.71
C LEU A 50 -0.96 -10.97 9.67
N ARG A 51 -1.76 -9.99 9.20
CA ARG A 51 -2.19 -8.78 9.95
C ARG A 51 -1.02 -7.90 10.36
N GLU A 52 0.02 -7.87 9.53
CA GLU A 52 1.20 -7.02 9.70
C GLU A 52 0.96 -5.67 9.02
N VAL A 53 1.95 -5.10 8.33
CA VAL A 53 1.87 -3.78 7.69
C VAL A 53 0.65 -3.67 6.76
N CYS A 54 -0.15 -2.63 6.93
CA CYS A 54 -1.37 -2.35 6.17
C CYS A 54 -1.16 -2.46 4.66
N GLY A 55 -2.09 -3.16 4.00
CA GLY A 55 -2.04 -3.34 2.54
C GLY A 55 -2.14 -2.03 1.77
N ALA A 56 -3.01 -1.09 2.20
CA ALA A 56 -3.12 0.23 1.58
C ALA A 56 -1.82 1.05 1.67
N VAL A 57 -1.17 1.03 2.85
CA VAL A 57 0.15 1.65 3.06
C VAL A 57 1.21 0.98 2.18
N SER A 58 1.18 -0.34 2.05
CA SER A 58 2.09 -1.07 1.15
C SER A 58 1.86 -0.70 -0.32
N GLY A 59 0.60 -0.53 -0.75
CA GLY A 59 0.28 -0.03 -2.09
C GLY A 59 0.83 1.38 -2.33
N MET A 60 0.73 2.26 -1.34
CA MET A 60 1.31 3.61 -1.37
C MET A 60 2.84 3.58 -1.50
N THR A 61 3.55 2.69 -0.79
CA THR A 61 5.01 2.56 -0.93
C THR A 61 5.41 2.03 -2.30
N LEU A 62 4.63 1.12 -2.89
CA LEU A 62 4.86 0.64 -4.27
C LEU A 62 4.72 1.78 -5.30
N VAL A 63 3.67 2.60 -5.21
CA VAL A 63 3.50 3.78 -6.09
C VAL A 63 4.71 4.72 -5.95
N THR A 64 5.10 5.02 -4.71
CA THR A 64 6.21 5.94 -4.43
C THR A 64 7.53 5.39 -4.94
N GLY A 65 7.81 4.11 -4.70
CA GLY A 65 9.01 3.43 -5.21
C GLY A 65 9.08 3.39 -6.73
N TYR A 66 7.95 3.23 -7.43
CA TYR A 66 7.95 3.27 -8.89
C TYR A 66 8.25 4.69 -9.42
N LEU A 67 7.64 5.72 -8.84
CA LEU A 67 7.76 7.10 -9.34
C LEU A 67 9.03 7.83 -8.89
N LYS A 68 9.60 7.45 -7.74
CA LYS A 68 10.69 8.14 -7.05
C LYS A 68 11.83 7.23 -6.62
N GLY A 69 11.77 5.95 -6.96
CA GLY A 69 12.78 4.97 -6.58
C GLY A 69 14.11 5.17 -7.29
N TYR A 70 15.09 4.38 -6.83
CA TYR A 70 16.44 4.35 -7.35
C TYR A 70 16.78 2.90 -7.76
N SER A 71 17.58 2.73 -8.81
CA SER A 71 17.98 1.41 -9.33
C SER A 71 19.46 1.09 -9.16
N ASP A 72 20.31 2.12 -9.01
CA ASP A 72 21.73 1.93 -8.73
C ASP A 72 21.92 1.60 -7.23
N PRO A 73 22.45 0.42 -6.88
CA PRO A 73 22.70 0.07 -5.49
C PRO A 73 23.74 0.97 -4.78
N ALA A 74 24.53 1.73 -5.53
CA ALA A 74 25.52 2.68 -4.99
C ALA A 74 24.98 4.12 -4.85
N ASP A 75 23.77 4.41 -5.29
CA ASP A 75 23.15 5.73 -5.14
C ASP A 75 22.56 5.91 -3.73
N TYR A 76 23.44 6.24 -2.78
CA TYR A 76 23.08 6.42 -1.38
C TYR A 76 22.20 7.65 -1.13
N GLU A 77 22.33 8.71 -1.93
CA GLU A 77 21.56 9.94 -1.73
C GLU A 77 20.11 9.74 -2.15
N SER A 78 19.85 9.20 -3.35
CA SER A 78 18.47 8.89 -3.78
C SER A 78 17.78 7.88 -2.84
N LYS A 79 18.55 6.90 -2.34
CA LYS A 79 18.06 5.97 -1.32
C LYS A 79 17.62 6.68 -0.03
N LYS A 80 18.45 7.57 0.47
CA LYS A 80 18.18 8.35 1.69
C LYS A 80 16.95 9.25 1.49
N GLU A 81 16.83 9.91 0.35
CA GLU A 81 15.69 10.76 0.02
C GLU A 81 14.38 9.96 -0.05
N LEU A 82 14.38 8.81 -0.75
CA LEU A 82 13.22 7.93 -0.83
C LEU A 82 12.80 7.44 0.56
N TYR A 83 13.75 7.04 1.40
CA TYR A 83 13.46 6.53 2.74
C TYR A 83 12.87 7.62 3.63
N ALA A 84 13.40 8.84 3.57
CA ALA A 84 12.85 9.99 4.29
C ALA A 84 11.41 10.30 3.83
N LEU A 85 11.13 10.20 2.53
CA LEU A 85 9.78 10.38 1.99
C LEU A 85 8.81 9.31 2.50
N ILE A 86 9.20 8.02 2.44
CA ILE A 86 8.37 6.92 2.95
C ILE A 86 8.11 7.07 4.45
N GLN A 87 9.14 7.39 5.25
CA GLN A 87 9.00 7.62 6.68
C GLN A 87 8.02 8.75 6.98
N LYS A 88 8.11 9.86 6.24
CA LYS A 88 7.17 10.98 6.36
C LYS A 88 5.74 10.55 6.04
N MET A 89 5.52 9.87 4.91
CA MET A 89 4.18 9.43 4.50
C MET A 89 3.58 8.43 5.50
N CYS A 90 4.37 7.49 6.02
CA CYS A 90 3.93 6.56 7.05
C CYS A 90 3.60 7.28 8.36
N ALA A 91 4.41 8.25 8.79
CA ALA A 91 4.15 9.05 9.99
C ALA A 91 2.88 9.89 9.86
N GLU A 92 2.62 10.48 8.68
CA GLU A 92 1.39 11.22 8.41
C GLU A 92 0.15 10.30 8.43
N PHE A 93 0.27 9.08 7.92
CA PHE A 93 -0.80 8.08 8.00
C PHE A 93 -1.05 7.65 9.45
N GLU A 94 0.00 7.29 10.18
CA GLU A 94 -0.07 6.86 11.58
C GLU A 94 -0.62 7.96 12.49
N ALA A 95 -0.26 9.23 12.29
CA ALA A 95 -0.79 10.35 13.04
C ALA A 95 -2.32 10.53 12.87
N ARG A 96 -2.86 10.10 11.73
CA ARG A 96 -4.30 10.21 11.42
C ARG A 96 -5.09 8.97 11.81
N GLU A 97 -4.56 7.80 11.50
CA GLU A 97 -5.27 6.52 11.61
C GLU A 97 -4.83 5.70 12.83
N GLY A 98 -3.77 6.13 13.52
CA GLY A 98 -3.28 5.56 14.79
C GLY A 98 -2.21 4.46 14.65
N SER A 99 -2.10 3.81 13.49
CA SER A 99 -1.07 2.78 13.24
C SER A 99 -0.86 2.53 11.75
N ILE A 100 0.27 1.96 11.35
CA ILE A 100 0.46 1.34 10.02
C ILE A 100 0.25 -0.18 10.03
N ILE A 101 -0.02 -0.78 11.19
CA ILE A 101 -0.20 -2.22 11.37
C ILE A 101 -1.69 -2.56 11.19
N CYS A 102 -1.98 -3.47 10.26
CA CYS A 102 -3.32 -3.89 9.88
C CYS A 102 -4.13 -4.41 11.07
N ARG A 103 -3.50 -5.18 11.97
CA ARG A 103 -4.16 -5.69 13.19
C ARG A 103 -4.66 -4.56 14.08
N GLU A 104 -3.81 -3.56 14.31
CA GLU A 104 -4.09 -2.43 15.19
C GLU A 104 -5.16 -1.53 14.60
N LEU A 105 -5.07 -1.23 13.30
CA LEU A 105 -6.09 -0.48 12.55
C LEU A 105 -7.48 -1.13 12.60
N LEU A 106 -7.53 -2.47 12.64
CA LEU A 106 -8.77 -3.23 12.71
C LEU A 106 -9.22 -3.54 14.15
N GLY A 107 -8.45 -3.13 15.17
CA GLY A 107 -8.75 -3.41 16.58
C GLY A 107 -8.72 -4.89 16.94
N LEU A 108 -7.97 -5.71 16.20
CA LEU A 108 -7.90 -7.17 16.40
C LEU A 108 -6.88 -7.54 17.48
N LYS A 109 -7.13 -8.65 18.20
CA LYS A 109 -6.12 -9.25 19.09
C LYS A 109 -5.19 -10.19 18.32
N LYS A 110 -4.09 -10.57 18.97
CA LYS A 110 -3.15 -11.57 18.41
C LYS A 110 -3.86 -12.91 18.25
N GLY A 111 -3.83 -13.47 17.04
CA GLY A 111 -4.52 -14.72 16.70
C GLY A 111 -5.99 -14.56 16.29
N GLU A 112 -6.56 -13.35 16.40
CA GLU A 112 -7.86 -13.05 15.80
C GLU A 112 -7.69 -12.74 14.31
N ASP A 113 -8.64 -13.24 13.53
CA ASP A 113 -8.80 -12.93 12.12
C ASP A 113 -10.26 -12.58 11.85
N ILE A 114 -10.50 -11.53 11.10
CA ILE A 114 -11.82 -11.36 10.46
C ILE A 114 -11.90 -12.48 9.43
N GLY A 115 -12.95 -13.31 9.51
CA GLY A 115 -13.20 -14.42 8.59
C GLY A 115 -13.15 -14.01 7.12
N GLU A 116 -13.24 -15.00 6.21
CA GLU A 116 -13.28 -14.69 4.77
C GLU A 116 -14.34 -13.61 4.45
N PRO A 117 -14.07 -12.74 3.43
CA PRO A 117 -15.10 -11.86 2.91
C PRO A 117 -16.37 -12.62 2.51
#